data_AF-A0A1D2UKT7-F1
#
_entry.id   AF-A0A1D2UKT7-F1
#
_cell.length_a   1.000
_cell.length_b   1.000
_cell.length_c   1.000
_cell.angle_alpha   90.00
_cell.angle_beta   90.00
_cell.angle_gamma   90.00
#
_symmetry.space_group_name_H-M   'P 1'
#
loop_
_entity.id
_entity.type
_entity.pdbx_description
1 polymer ?
#
loop_
_entity_poly.entity_id
_entity_poly.type
_entity_poly.pdbx_seq_one_letter_code
_entity_poly.pdbx_strand_id
1 'polypeptide(L)'
;MNLHDEYWSTLAAGEFKIRRCKDCGTWQFPPMTLCQHCLSENVAWERPSGRGRVWSWIRVHKPYFKSFSDQVPYLVAMIELDEGPMMISSLLDVSETDVVPCGAPVELAIKARGDKTLPYFRLSNRT
;
A
#
# COMPACT_ATOMS: atom_id res chain seq x y z
N MET A 1 -0.30 22.24 4.74
CA MET A 1 -0.71 21.14 3.84
C MET A 1 -1.35 20.08 4.72
N ASN A 2 -2.41 19.39 4.28
CA ASN A 2 -2.97 18.29 5.07
C ASN A 2 -2.21 16.98 4.75
N LEU A 3 -2.22 16.00 5.66
CA LEU A 3 -1.47 14.75 5.49
C LEU A 3 -1.89 13.93 4.26
N HIS A 4 -3.14 14.09 3.83
CA HIS A 4 -3.68 13.42 2.65
C HIS A 4 -3.00 13.93 1.38
N ASP A 5 -2.96 15.24 1.19
CA ASP A 5 -2.33 15.88 0.03
C ASP A 5 -0.82 15.62 -0.01
N GLU A 6 -0.15 15.62 1.15
CA GLU A 6 1.27 15.28 1.25
C GLU A 6 1.53 13.85 0.78
N TYR A 7 0.75 12.87 1.25
CA TYR A 7 0.86 11.48 0.81
C TYR A 7 0.72 11.34 -0.70
N TRP A 8 -0.32 11.93 -1.28
CA TRP A 8 -0.56 11.88 -2.72
C TRP A 8 0.51 12.59 -3.53
N SER A 9 1.10 13.67 -3.00
CA SER A 9 2.21 14.36 -3.67
C SER A 9 3.45 13.47 -3.78
N THR A 10 3.72 12.61 -2.78
CA THR A 10 4.83 11.65 -2.85
C THR A 10 4.61 10.62 -3.95
N LEU A 11 3.39 10.05 -4.05
CA LEU A 11 3.04 9.11 -5.10
C LEU A 11 3.07 9.75 -6.49
N ALA A 12 2.59 10.99 -6.62
CA ALA A 12 2.68 11.74 -7.87
C ALA A 12 4.13 11.97 -8.32
N ALA A 13 5.07 12.11 -7.38
CA ALA A 13 6.50 12.17 -7.64
C ALA A 13 7.16 10.79 -7.90
N GLY A 14 6.38 9.71 -7.94
CA GLY A 14 6.90 8.34 -8.13
C GLY A 14 7.55 7.75 -6.89
N GLU A 15 7.30 8.33 -5.72
CA GLU A 15 7.83 7.86 -4.44
C GLU A 15 6.71 7.28 -3.57
N PHE A 16 7.05 6.27 -2.77
CA PHE A 16 6.17 5.81 -1.71
C PHE A 16 6.79 6.18 -0.38
N LYS A 17 6.12 7.06 0.36
CA LYS A 17 6.52 7.47 1.70
C LYS A 17 5.37 7.25 2.66
N ILE A 18 5.70 6.81 3.86
CA ILE A 18 4.79 6.72 5.00
C ILE A 18 5.40 7.46 6.18
N ARG A 19 4.65 7.63 7.26
CA ARG A 19 5.08 8.42 8.42
C ARG A 19 5.92 7.55 9.36
N ARG A 20 7.02 8.08 9.86
CA ARG A 20 7.85 7.46 10.91
C ARG A 20 8.10 8.45 12.04
N CYS A 21 7.90 8.01 13.28
CA CYS A 21 8.25 8.80 14.46
C CYS A 21 9.77 8.84 14.62
N LYS A 22 10.31 10.03 14.79
CA LYS A 22 11.74 10.27 15.00
C LYS A 22 12.18 10.06 16.44
N ASP A 23 11.24 10.04 17.38
CA ASP A 23 11.54 9.82 18.80
C ASP A 23 11.50 8.33 19.19
N CYS A 24 10.50 7.57 18.72
CA CYS A 24 10.36 6.15 19.06
C CYS A 24 10.56 5.18 17.88
N GLY A 25 10.73 5.69 16.66
CA GLY A 25 10.99 4.87 15.47
C GLY A 25 9.76 4.21 14.83
N THR A 26 8.58 4.30 15.46
CA THR A 26 7.34 3.66 14.98
C THR A 26 6.91 4.17 13.60
N TRP A 27 6.72 3.24 12.67
CA TRP A 27 6.13 3.48 11.35
C TRP A 27 4.60 3.50 11.44
N GLN A 28 3.95 4.33 10.61
CA GLN A 28 2.53 4.61 10.70
C GLN A 28 1.89 4.70 9.32
N PHE A 29 0.85 3.90 9.14
CA PHE A 29 -0.05 3.97 8.00
C PHE A 29 -1.46 3.51 8.44
N PRO A 30 -2.55 4.22 8.07
CA PRO A 30 -2.61 5.51 7.36
C PRO A 30 -1.88 6.65 8.11
N PRO A 31 -1.55 7.77 7.44
CA PRO A 31 -0.77 8.85 8.06
C PRO A 31 -1.54 9.58 9.17
N MET A 32 -0.90 9.75 10.32
CA MET A 32 -1.41 10.48 11.49
C MET A 32 -0.53 11.68 11.84
N THR A 33 -1.10 12.71 12.49
CA THR A 33 -0.39 13.93 12.90
C THR A 33 0.55 13.68 14.07
N LEU A 34 0.13 12.85 15.02
CA LEU A 34 0.91 12.40 16.17
C LEU A 34 1.33 10.95 16.02
N CYS A 35 2.39 10.56 16.71
CA CYS A 35 2.75 9.16 16.87
C CYS A 35 1.68 8.40 17.66
N GLN A 36 1.08 7.36 17.08
CA GLN A 36 0.10 6.49 17.74
C GLN A 36 0.67 5.69 18.93
N HIS A 37 2.00 5.60 19.05
CA HIS A 37 2.67 4.86 20.12
C HIS A 37 3.08 5.76 21.28
N CYS A 38 3.79 6.87 21.03
CA CYS A 38 4.32 7.75 22.08
C CYS A 38 3.73 9.17 22.11
N LEU A 39 2.75 9.47 21.25
CA LEU A 39 2.10 10.78 21.11
C LEU A 39 3.01 11.94 20.68
N SER A 40 4.26 11.66 20.31
CA SER A 40 5.17 12.69 19.78
C SER A 40 4.66 13.31 18.48
N GLU A 41 4.86 14.63 18.36
CA GLU A 41 4.68 15.42 17.13
C GLU A 41 5.88 15.31 16.17
N ASN A 42 7.01 14.74 16.62
CA ASN A 42 8.22 14.57 15.83
C ASN A 42 8.10 13.36 14.89
N VAL A 43 7.33 13.53 13.82
CA VAL A 43 6.99 12.51 12.82
C VAL A 43 7.27 13.06 11.43
N ALA A 44 7.97 12.27 10.61
CA ALA A 44 8.38 12.68 9.26
C ALA A 44 7.98 11.65 8.20
N TRP A 45 7.95 12.09 6.95
CA TRP A 45 7.77 11.20 5.80
C TRP A 45 9.10 10.51 5.45
N GLU A 46 9.09 9.17 5.45
CA GLU A 46 10.24 8.35 5.10
C GLU A 46 9.83 7.25 4.12
N ARG A 47 10.80 6.80 3.32
CA ARG A 47 10.61 5.70 2.38
C ARG A 47 10.72 4.37 3.14
N PRO A 48 9.65 3.56 3.22
CA PRO A 48 9.76 2.20 3.72
C PRO A 48 10.47 1.32 2.67
N SER A 49 10.78 0.08 3.05
CA SER A 49 11.38 -0.92 2.16
C SER A 49 10.53 -1.20 0.91
N GLY A 50 9.21 -0.99 1.00
CA GLY A 50 8.25 -1.36 -0.03
C GLY A 50 7.98 -2.87 -0.09
N ARG A 51 8.41 -3.62 0.92
CA ARG A 51 8.13 -5.06 1.05
C ARG A 51 7.03 -5.30 2.07
N GLY A 52 6.39 -6.45 1.94
CA GLY A 52 5.44 -6.91 2.93
C GLY A 52 4.94 -8.32 2.64
N ARG A 53 3.86 -8.68 3.31
CA ARG A 53 3.20 -9.98 3.18
C ARG A 53 1.70 -9.82 3.05
N VAL A 54 1.09 -10.69 2.24
CA VAL A 54 -0.37 -10.76 2.14
C VAL A 54 -0.95 -11.29 3.44
N TRP A 55 -1.65 -10.45 4.20
CA TRP A 55 -2.35 -10.89 5.42
C TRP A 55 -3.67 -11.59 5.06
N SER A 56 -4.47 -10.97 4.19
CA SER A 56 -5.66 -11.55 3.57
C SER A 56 -5.98 -10.86 2.25
N TRP A 57 -6.90 -11.42 1.47
CA TRP A 57 -7.33 -10.80 0.21
C TRP A 57 -8.76 -11.18 -0.16
N ILE A 58 -9.35 -10.38 -1.04
CA ILE A 58 -10.62 -10.66 -1.71
C ILE A 58 -10.44 -10.52 -3.22
N ARG A 59 -11.22 -11.29 -3.99
CA ARG A 59 -11.35 -11.11 -5.43
C ARG A 59 -12.62 -10.36 -5.76
N VAL A 60 -12.47 -9.24 -6.46
CA VAL A 60 -13.59 -8.39 -6.85
C VAL A 60 -14.02 -8.78 -8.27
N HIS A 61 -15.17 -9.45 -8.38
CA HIS A 61 -15.76 -9.89 -9.66
C HIS A 61 -16.77 -8.91 -10.26
N LYS A 62 -17.03 -7.78 -9.57
CA LYS A 62 -17.98 -6.76 -10.04
C LYS A 62 -17.32 -5.39 -10.02
N PRO A 63 -17.42 -4.61 -11.11
CA PRO A 63 -16.86 -3.27 -11.11
C PRO A 63 -17.81 -2.30 -10.40
N TYR A 64 -17.54 -2.03 -9.12
CA TYR A 64 -18.30 -1.03 -8.35
C TYR A 64 -17.99 0.41 -8.77
N PHE A 65 -16.81 0.64 -9.34
CA PHE A 65 -16.38 1.94 -9.84
C PHE A 65 -15.99 1.81 -11.31
N LYS A 66 -16.43 2.78 -12.14
CA LYS A 66 -16.16 2.80 -13.59
C LYS A 66 -14.67 2.73 -13.92
N SER A 67 -13.82 3.34 -13.09
CA SER A 67 -12.36 3.31 -13.23
C SER A 67 -11.73 1.92 -13.05
N PHE A 68 -12.52 0.92 -12.63
CA PHE A 68 -12.11 -0.47 -12.42
C PHE A 68 -12.85 -1.47 -13.32
N SER A 69 -13.68 -1.01 -14.26
CA SER A 69 -14.44 -1.87 -15.17
C SER A 69 -13.58 -2.73 -16.07
N ASP A 70 -12.36 -2.29 -16.40
CA ASP A 70 -11.39 -2.95 -17.26
C ASP A 70 -10.49 -3.97 -16.54
N GLN A 71 -10.58 -4.06 -15.21
CA GLN A 71 -9.67 -4.89 -14.39
C GLN A 71 -10.37 -6.04 -13.68
N VAL A 72 -11.67 -6.22 -13.88
CA VAL A 72 -12.39 -7.32 -13.24
C VAL A 72 -12.06 -8.65 -13.95
N PRO A 73 -11.72 -9.72 -13.21
CA PRO A 73 -11.52 -9.75 -11.75
C PRO A 73 -10.13 -9.25 -11.33
N TYR A 74 -10.08 -8.49 -10.23
CA TYR A 74 -8.83 -8.07 -9.59
C TYR A 74 -8.80 -8.46 -8.11
N LEU A 75 -7.59 -8.55 -7.55
CA LEU A 75 -7.37 -8.83 -6.14
C LEU A 75 -7.12 -7.55 -5.35
N VAL A 76 -7.84 -7.39 -4.25
CA VAL A 76 -7.54 -6.41 -3.21
C VAL A 76 -7.03 -7.18 -2.00
N ALA A 77 -5.84 -6.84 -1.55
CA ALA A 77 -5.17 -7.46 -0.41
C ALA A 77 -5.00 -6.46 0.73
N MET A 78 -5.09 -6.98 1.95
CA MET A 78 -4.52 -6.32 3.10
C MET A 78 -3.09 -6.84 3.27
N ILE A 79 -2.13 -5.93 3.27
CA ILE A 79 -0.70 -6.19 3.24
C ILE A 79 -0.12 -5.70 4.55
N GLU A 80 0.56 -6.59 5.26
CA GLU A 80 1.42 -6.24 6.38
C GLU A 80 2.78 -5.82 5.82
N LEU A 81 3.14 -4.54 5.94
CA LEU A 81 4.45 -4.07 5.52
C LEU A 81 5.54 -4.65 6.45
N ASP A 82 6.76 -4.82 5.95
CA ASP A 82 7.91 -5.27 6.77
C ASP A 82 8.15 -4.33 7.96
N GLU A 83 7.76 -3.06 7.84
CA GLU A 83 7.83 -2.04 8.89
C GLU A 83 6.76 -2.18 9.99
N GLY A 84 5.72 -3.01 9.77
CA GLY A 84 4.64 -3.30 10.73
C GLY A 84 3.23 -2.81 10.33
N PRO A 85 3.03 -1.61 9.76
CA PRO A 85 1.68 -1.12 9.45
C PRO A 85 0.94 -1.96 8.38
N MET A 86 -0.39 -1.99 8.50
CA MET A 86 -1.28 -2.63 7.53
C MET A 86 -1.70 -1.66 6.43
N MET A 87 -1.66 -2.11 5.18
CA MET A 87 -2.08 -1.34 4.01
C MET A 87 -3.06 -2.14 3.15
N ILE A 88 -4.13 -1.52 2.71
CA ILE A 88 -5.02 -2.09 1.69
C ILE A 88 -4.52 -1.63 0.32
N SER A 89 -4.24 -2.58 -0.58
CA SER A 89 -3.81 -2.31 -1.95
C SER A 89 -4.22 -3.45 -2.90
N SER A 90 -4.20 -3.19 -4.21
CA SER A 90 -4.45 -4.23 -5.20
C SER A 90 -3.16 -4.98 -5.57
N LEU A 91 -3.29 -6.30 -5.79
CA LEU A 91 -2.20 -7.11 -6.33
C LEU A 91 -2.21 -7.07 -7.85
N LEU A 92 -1.07 -6.77 -8.45
CA LEU A 92 -0.85 -6.78 -9.89
C LEU A 92 -0.40 -8.15 -10.38
N ASP A 93 -0.61 -8.37 -11.67
CA ASP A 93 -0.15 -9.54 -12.41
C ASP A 93 -0.62 -10.87 -11.78
N VAL A 94 -1.81 -10.87 -11.17
CA VAL A 94 -2.48 -12.05 -10.63
C VAL A 94 -3.67 -12.41 -11.51
N SER A 95 -3.72 -13.66 -11.97
CA SER A 95 -4.76 -14.19 -12.83
C SER A 95 -6.07 -14.46 -12.08
N GLU A 96 -7.14 -14.70 -12.83
CA GLU A 96 -8.44 -15.10 -12.27
C GLU A 96 -8.40 -16.47 -11.57
N THR A 97 -7.46 -17.36 -11.91
CA THR A 97 -7.39 -18.70 -11.31
C THR A 97 -6.33 -18.80 -10.22
N ASP A 98 -5.46 -17.81 -10.09
CA ASP A 98 -4.41 -17.80 -9.08
C ASP A 98 -4.99 -17.81 -7.66
N VAL A 99 -4.40 -18.63 -6.80
CA VAL A 99 -4.67 -18.65 -5.36
C VAL A 99 -3.44 -18.08 -4.66
N VAL A 100 -3.61 -16.93 -4.01
CA VAL A 100 -2.52 -16.27 -3.28
C VAL A 100 -2.48 -16.77 -1.83
N PRO A 101 -1.39 -17.40 -1.37
CA PRO A 101 -1.28 -17.79 0.03
C PRO A 101 -1.22 -16.58 0.96
N CYS A 102 -1.88 -16.65 2.12
CA CYS A 102 -1.57 -15.73 3.22
C CYS A 102 -0.10 -15.93 3.63
N GLY A 103 0.59 -14.82 3.94
CA GLY A 103 2.03 -14.78 4.21
C GLY A 103 2.90 -14.67 2.95
N ALA A 104 2.33 -14.75 1.74
CA ALA A 104 3.08 -14.63 0.50
C ALA A 104 3.80 -13.27 0.43
N PRO A 105 5.11 -13.27 0.07
CA PRO A 105 5.90 -12.05 0.02
C PRO A 105 5.47 -11.19 -1.16
N VAL A 106 5.41 -9.88 -0.93
CA VAL A 106 5.06 -8.89 -1.94
C VAL A 106 6.03 -7.71 -1.95
N GLU A 107 6.12 -7.10 -3.12
CA GLU A 107 6.91 -5.90 -3.38
C GLU A 107 6.08 -4.80 -4.02
N LEU A 108 6.36 -3.57 -3.61
CA LEU A 108 5.71 -2.35 -4.06
C LEU A 108 5.91 -2.14 -5.56
N ALA A 109 4.82 -1.77 -6.22
CA ALA A 109 4.76 -1.33 -7.59
C ALA A 109 3.99 -0.01 -7.68
N ILE A 110 4.67 1.08 -7.99
CA ILE A 110 4.01 2.38 -8.18
C ILE A 110 3.55 2.46 -9.65
N LYS A 111 2.25 2.65 -9.88
CA LYS A 111 1.68 2.70 -11.24
C LYS A 111 0.62 3.80 -11.36
N ALA A 112 0.63 4.48 -12.51
CA ALA A 112 -0.42 5.42 -12.87
C ALA A 112 -1.75 4.70 -13.20
N ARG A 113 -2.85 5.33 -12.84
CA ARG A 113 -4.21 4.95 -13.18
C ARG A 113 -5.05 6.20 -13.36
N GLY A 114 -5.39 6.50 -14.62
CA GLY A 114 -6.03 7.77 -14.95
C GLY A 114 -5.11 8.94 -14.57
N ASP A 115 -5.63 9.86 -13.77
CA ASP A 115 -4.93 11.05 -13.26
C ASP A 115 -4.18 10.81 -11.93
N LYS A 116 -4.24 9.59 -11.37
CA LYS A 116 -3.64 9.27 -10.07
C LYS A 116 -2.48 8.28 -10.22
N THR A 117 -1.49 8.42 -9.35
CA THR A 117 -0.45 7.40 -9.14
C THR A 117 -0.75 6.65 -7.86
N LEU A 118 -0.77 5.32 -7.93
CA LEU A 118 -1.18 4.46 -6.82
C LEU A 118 -0.08 3.45 -6.45
N PRO A 119 0.07 3.11 -5.16
CA PRO A 119 0.94 2.05 -4.71
C PRO A 119 0.20 0.71 -4.82
N TYR A 120 0.60 -0.10 -5.79
CA TYR A 120 0.21 -1.49 -5.93
C TYR A 120 1.26 -2.42 -5.34
N PHE A 121 0.98 -3.72 -5.33
CA PHE A 121 1.96 -4.73 -4.96
C PHE A 121 1.98 -5.89 -5.96
N ARG A 122 3.11 -6.57 -6.07
CA ARG A 122 3.30 -7.82 -6.83
C ARG A 122 3.85 -8.90 -5.92
N LEU A 123 3.56 -10.15 -6.22
CA LEU A 123 4.21 -11.27 -5.54
C LEU A 123 5.70 -11.30 -5.91
N SER A 124 6.59 -11.37 -4.92
CA SER A 124 8.05 -11.35 -5.16
C SER A 124 8.58 -12.62 -5.83
N ASN A 125 7.87 -13.75 -5.73
CA ASN A 125 8.41 -15.08 -6.06
C ASN A 125 7.65 -15.81 -7.19
N ARG A 126 7.07 -15.10 -8.17
CA ARG A 126 6.52 -15.79 -9.35
C ARG A 126 7.65 -16.20 -10.28
N THR A 127 8.04 -17.47 -10.21
CA THR A 127 8.75 -18.15 -11.31
C THR A 127 7.75 -18.59 -12.36
#